data_AF-A0A948M223-F1
#
_entry.id   AF-A0A948M223-F1
#
_cell.length_a   1.000
_cell.length_b   1.000
_cell.length_c   1.000
_cell.angle_alpha   90.00
_cell.angle_beta   90.00
_cell.angle_gamma   90.00
#
_symmetry.space_group_name_H-M   'P 1'
#
loop_
_entity.id
_entity.type
_entity.pdbx_description
1 polymer ?
#
loop_
_entity_poly.entity_id
_entity_poly.type
_entity_poly.pdbx_seq_one_letter_code
_entity_poly.pdbx_strand_id
1 'polypeptide(L)' 'MFDSPFTYCPKCGEMVLLDQTRRECAGEHRCGDVRCPLEECFSGIDFEETLPCPEIKHERRR' A
#
# COMPACT_ATOMS: atom_id res chain seq x y z
N MET A 1 -8.45 9.01 -12.54
CA MET A 1 -9.06 8.47 -11.31
C MET A 1 -8.31 7.19 -11.00
N PHE A 2 -7.50 7.19 -9.94
CA PHE A 2 -6.95 5.94 -9.39
C PHE A 2 -8.03 5.46 -8.42
N ASP A 3 -8.74 4.40 -8.80
CA ASP A 3 -9.60 3.70 -7.84
C ASP A 3 -8.65 2.99 -6.88
N SER A 4 -8.64 3.40 -5.61
CA SER A 4 -7.78 2.76 -4.60
C SER A 4 -8.10 1.27 -4.58
N PRO A 5 -7.11 0.37 -4.76
CA PRO A 5 -7.38 -1.05 -4.83
C PRO A 5 -8.00 -1.50 -3.50
N PHE A 6 -9.16 -2.13 -3.57
CA PHE A 6 -9.85 -2.73 -2.42
C PHE A 6 -10.26 -4.15 -2.74
N THR A 7 -10.34 -5.00 -1.71
CA THR A 7 -10.77 -6.39 -1.87
C THR A 7 -11.56 -6.86 -0.66
N TYR A 8 -12.26 -7.98 -0.81
CA TYR A 8 -13.00 -8.59 0.29
C TYR A 8 -12.06 -9.42 1.17
N CYS A 9 -12.01 -9.11 2.46
CA CYS A 9 -11.24 -9.88 3.43
C CYS A 9 -12.14 -10.95 4.08
N PRO A 10 -11.91 -12.25 3.82
CA PRO A 10 -12.73 -13.31 4.41
C PRO A 10 -12.52 -13.48 5.92
N LYS A 11 -11.54 -12.77 6.52
CA LYS A 11 -11.26 -12.81 7.96
C LYS A 11 -12.14 -11.86 8.75
N CYS A 12 -12.28 -10.59 8.32
CA CYS A 12 -13.21 -9.64 8.95
C CYS A 12 -14.60 -9.66 8.29
N GLY A 13 -14.72 -10.22 7.09
CA GLY A 13 -15.97 -10.27 6.34
C GLY A 13 -16.35 -8.94 5.71
N GLU A 14 -15.40 -8.01 5.58
CA GLU A 14 -15.59 -6.66 5.08
C GLU A 14 -14.65 -6.35 3.91
N MET A 15 -14.96 -5.26 3.21
CA MET A 15 -14.11 -4.68 2.18
C MET A 15 -12.92 -3.98 2.85
N VAL A 16 -11.70 -4.35 2.47
CA VAL A 16 -10.46 -3.75 2.98
C VAL A 16 -9.72 -3.03 1.87
N LEU A 17 -9.10 -1.91 2.21
CA LEU A 17 -8.24 -1.17 1.29
C LEU A 17 -6.88 -1.86 1.21
N LEU A 18 -6.38 -2.10 0.00
CA LEU A 18 -5.05 -2.68 -0.26
C LEU A 18 -3.96 -1.60 -0.39
N ASP A 19 -4.37 -0.34 -0.44
CA ASP A 19 -3.51 0.85 -0.44
C ASP A 19 -2.86 1.12 0.93
N GLN A 20 -3.48 0.64 2.01
CA GLN A 20 -2.96 0.78 3.36
C GLN A 20 -1.99 -0.35 3.74
N THR A 21 -1.21 -0.16 4.81
CA THR A 21 -0.34 -1.24 5.30
C THR A 21 -1.15 -2.32 6.02
N ARG A 22 -0.62 -3.55 6.07
CA ARG A 22 -1.22 -4.66 6.84
C ARG A 22 -1.47 -4.28 8.30
N ARG A 23 -0.62 -3.44 8.90
CA ARG A 23 -0.78 -2.97 10.29
C ARG A 23 -1.97 -2.05 10.46
N GLU A 24 -2.14 -1.08 9.55
CA GLU A 24 -3.29 -0.17 9.54
C GLU A 24 -4.59 -0.97 9.38
N CYS A 25 -4.64 -1.88 8.39
CA CYS A 25 -5.79 -2.75 8.19
C CYS A 25 -6.11 -3.61 9.42
N ALA A 26 -5.09 -4.17 10.07
CA ALA A 26 -5.25 -4.96 11.28
C ALA A 26 -5.71 -4.12 12.48
N GLY A 27 -5.33 -2.84 12.55
CA GLY A 27 -5.80 -1.89 13.57
C GLY A 27 -7.27 -1.52 13.37
N GLU A 28 -7.66 -1.22 12.14
CA GLU A 28 -9.04 -0.82 11.80
C GLU A 28 -10.03 -1.98 11.89
N HIS A 29 -9.73 -3.10 11.22
CA HIS A 29 -10.65 -4.23 11.12
C HIS A 29 -10.41 -5.31 12.19
N ARG A 30 -9.43 -5.12 13.07
CA ARG A 30 -8.99 -6.13 14.06
C ARG A 30 -8.68 -7.50 13.46
N CYS A 31 -8.32 -7.54 12.17
CA CYS A 31 -7.99 -8.77 11.43
C CYS A 31 -6.52 -9.18 11.61
N GLY A 32 -5.93 -8.86 12.77
CA GLY A 32 -4.53 -9.09 13.13
C GLY A 32 -4.21 -10.56 13.35
N ASP A 33 -4.11 -11.31 12.24
CA ASP A 33 -3.67 -12.70 12.26
C ASP A 33 -2.19 -12.83 11.85
N VAL A 34 -1.54 -13.90 12.31
CA VAL A 34 -0.15 -14.23 11.95
C VAL A 34 -0.04 -14.53 10.45
N ARG A 35 -1.13 -15.00 9.82
CA ARG A 35 -1.24 -15.19 8.38
C ARG A 35 -2.47 -14.47 7.83
N CYS A 36 -2.26 -13.28 7.30
CA CYS A 36 -3.31 -12.56 6.60
C CYS A 36 -3.35 -13.08 5.15
N PRO A 37 -4.47 -13.60 4.64
CA PRO A 37 -4.54 -14.11 3.27
C PRO A 37 -4.33 -13.02 2.21
N LEU A 38 -4.37 -11.76 2.62
CA LEU A 38 -4.13 -10.58 1.79
C LEU A 38 -2.76 -9.94 2.05
N GLU A 39 -1.86 -10.60 2.78
CA GLU A 39 -0.54 -10.05 3.13
C GLU A 39 0.27 -9.63 1.91
N GLU A 40 0.18 -10.40 0.82
CA GLU A 40 0.84 -10.13 -0.46
C GLU A 40 0.11 -9.09 -1.32
N CYS A 41 -1.15 -8.79 -1.00
CA CYS A 41 -1.97 -7.82 -1.70
C CYS A 41 -1.81 -6.40 -1.13
N PHE A 42 -1.47 -6.26 0.16
CA PHE A 42 -1.14 -4.97 0.75
C PHE A 42 0.15 -4.46 0.11
N SER A 43 -0.02 -3.64 -0.92
CA SER A 43 1.11 -3.05 -1.63
C SER A 43 1.73 -1.91 -0.85
N GLY A 44 1.04 -1.44 0.22
CA GLY A 44 1.49 -0.55 1.29
C GLY A 44 2.86 0.01 1.02
N ILE A 45 2.91 0.90 0.02
CA ILE A 45 4.16 1.46 -0.45
C ILE A 45 4.53 2.38 0.70
N ASP A 46 5.42 1.91 1.56
CA ASP A 46 6.16 2.80 2.42
C ASP A 46 6.93 3.67 1.43
N PHE A 47 6.42 4.86 1.15
CA PHE A 47 7.13 5.87 0.37
C PHE A 47 8.33 6.36 1.18
N GLU A 48 9.15 5.46 1.73
CA GLU A 48 10.54 5.77 1.99
C GLU A 48 11.22 5.78 0.62
N GLU A 49 11.15 6.97 0.02
CA GLU A 49 11.90 7.43 -1.13
C GLU A 49 13.40 7.29 -0.86
N THR A 50 13.91 6.06 -0.88
CA THR A 50 15.24 5.78 -1.40
C THR A 50 14.96 5.27 -2.81
N LEU A 51 14.81 6.15 -3.80
CA LEU A 51 15.90 6.93 -4.37
C LEU A 51 15.33 8.20 -5.04
N PRO A 52 16.04 9.35 -4.98
CA PRO A 52 15.71 10.45 -5.86
C PRO A 52 15.81 9.94 -7.31
N CYS A 53 14.83 10.29 -8.14
CA CYS A 53 14.97 10.20 -9.60
C CYS A 53 16.40 10.66 -9.96
N PRO A 54 17.19 9.89 -10.73
CA PRO A 54 18.47 10.40 -11.18
C PRO A 54 18.19 11.72 -11.88
N GLU A 55 18.71 12.81 -11.30
CA GLU A 55 18.62 14.16 -11.86
C GLU A 55 18.99 14.06 -13.34
N ILE A 56 17.98 14.07 -14.21
CA ILE A 56 18.20 14.44 -15.59
C ILE A 56 18.54 15.91 -15.48
N LYS A 57 19.84 16.20 -15.43
CA LYS A 57 20.37 17.57 -15.45
C LYS A 57 19.86 18.16 -16.75
N HIS A 58 18.75 18.90 -16.66
CA HIS A 58 18.31 19.77 -17.72
C HIS A 58 19.39 20.85 -17.84
N GLU A 59 20.41 20.52 -18.63
CA GLU A 59 21.44 21.44 -19.06
C GLU A 59 20.73 22.63 -19.68
N ARG A 60 20.86 23.77 -19.00
CA ARG A 60 20.45 25.07 -19.51
C ARG A 60 21.09 25.28 -20.88
N ARG A 61 20.29 25.19 -21.95
CA ARG A 61 20.67 25.75 -23.25
C ARG A 61 20.22 27.21 -23.32
N ARG A 62 21.26 28.05 -23.32
CA ARG A 62 21.40 29.44 -23.80
C ARG A 62 20.17 30.10 -24.40
#